data_AF-A0A2Z5BLQ4-F1
#
_entry.id   AF-A0A2Z5BLQ4-F1
#
_cell.length_a   1.000
_cell.length_b   1.000
_cell.length_c   1.000
_cell.angle_alpha   90.00
_cell.angle_beta   90.00
_cell.angle_gamma   90.00
#
_symmetry.space_group_name_H-M   'P 1'
#
loop_
_entity.id
_entity.type
_entity.pdbx_description
1 polymer ?
#
loop_
_entity_poly.entity_id
_entity_poly.type
_entity_poly.pdbx_seq_one_letter_code
_entity_poly.pdbx_strand_id
1 'polypeptide(L)'
;MSEFIASNGVPVIPDRHGGYQFVREPFQFGNLTGITADAAEALRQFFQKEEDDRLGRWRWPANPDYVVYALGAERDGWRVVNEATGNHHFYAFRTHAMVGSSQYAAAARAFFGAHPEPKPWHSAKPGEGWLLTIDGEERVAVRGAVEDFVHEKGVTPWSSPTITSGRRIWPEVAS
;
A
#
# COMPACT_ATOMS: atom_id res chain seq x y z
N MET A 1 -24.16 -20.92 -9.68
CA MET A 1 -24.01 -19.51 -9.28
C MET A 1 -25.41 -19.03 -8.95
N SER A 2 -25.67 -18.66 -7.70
CA SER A 2 -27.00 -18.34 -7.19
C SER A 2 -27.42 -16.92 -7.57
N GLU A 3 -28.73 -16.70 -7.70
CA GLU A 3 -29.34 -15.38 -7.75
C GLU A 3 -28.90 -14.55 -6.53
N PHE A 4 -28.44 -13.32 -6.75
CA PHE A 4 -27.98 -12.41 -5.69
C PHE A 4 -28.83 -11.15 -5.73
N ILE A 5 -29.38 -10.73 -4.58
CA ILE A 5 -30.07 -9.44 -4.47
C ILE A 5 -29.12 -8.48 -3.77
N ALA A 6 -28.72 -7.42 -4.46
CA ALA A 6 -27.89 -6.36 -3.89
C ALA A 6 -28.63 -5.64 -2.76
N SER A 7 -27.90 -4.97 -1.86
CA SER A 7 -28.46 -4.27 -0.70
C SER A 7 -29.46 -3.16 -1.05
N ASN A 8 -29.40 -2.64 -2.28
CA ASN A 8 -30.36 -1.68 -2.83
C ASN A 8 -31.60 -2.35 -3.48
N GLY A 9 -31.77 -3.67 -3.31
CA GLY A 9 -32.91 -4.43 -3.82
C GLY A 9 -32.80 -4.84 -5.29
N VAL A 10 -31.67 -4.56 -5.97
CA VAL A 10 -31.48 -4.91 -7.38
C VAL A 10 -31.06 -6.38 -7.51
N PRO A 11 -31.81 -7.21 -8.25
CA PRO A 11 -31.42 -8.59 -8.51
C PRO A 11 -30.32 -8.66 -9.57
N VAL A 12 -29.26 -9.39 -9.24
CA VAL A 12 -28.16 -9.75 -10.14
C VAL A 12 -28.36 -11.21 -10.54
N ILE A 13 -28.80 -11.39 -11.78
CA ILE A 13 -29.06 -12.71 -12.37
C ILE A 13 -27.93 -12.98 -13.37
N PRO A 14 -27.02 -13.91 -13.08
CA PRO A 14 -25.96 -14.25 -14.03
C PRO A 14 -26.57 -15.02 -15.21
N ASP A 15 -26.93 -14.31 -16.27
CA ASP A 15 -27.29 -14.93 -17.54
C ASP A 15 -26.03 -15.10 -18.39
N ARG A 16 -25.76 -16.34 -18.83
CA ARG A 16 -24.60 -16.69 -19.65
C ARG A 16 -25.03 -16.78 -21.11
N HIS A 17 -25.34 -15.64 -21.72
CA HIS A 17 -25.45 -15.55 -23.17
C HIS A 17 -24.29 -14.73 -23.75
N GLY A 18 -23.41 -15.40 -24.51
CA GLY A 18 -22.42 -14.74 -25.35
C GLY A 18 -21.26 -14.00 -24.64
N GLY A 19 -20.99 -14.26 -23.35
CA GLY A 19 -19.88 -13.64 -22.61
C GLY A 19 -20.23 -12.33 -21.88
N TYR A 20 -21.51 -11.96 -21.85
CA TYR A 20 -22.01 -10.80 -21.11
C TYR A 20 -22.61 -11.22 -19.77
N GLN A 21 -22.54 -10.33 -18.78
CA GLN A 21 -23.35 -10.42 -17.56
C GLN A 21 -24.41 -9.31 -17.63
N PHE A 22 -25.66 -9.67 -17.32
CA PHE A 22 -26.78 -8.75 -17.37
C PHE A 22 -27.26 -8.44 -15.94
N VAL A 23 -27.51 -7.16 -15.68
CA VAL A 23 -28.26 -6.73 -14.50
C VAL A 23 -29.68 -6.43 -14.97
N ARG A 24 -30.67 -7.09 -14.38
CA ARG A 24 -32.07 -6.92 -14.75
C ARG A 24 -32.73 -5.99 -13.75
N GLU A 25 -33.05 -4.77 -14.16
CA GLU A 25 -33.88 -3.89 -13.34
C GLU A 25 -35.33 -4.40 -13.31
N PRO A 26 -36.00 -4.40 -12.14
CA PRO A 26 -37.32 -5.01 -11.98
C PRO A 26 -38.47 -4.21 -12.62
N PHE A 27 -38.23 -2.99 -13.13
CA PHE A 27 -39.31 -2.15 -13.67
C PHE A 27 -38.99 -1.64 -15.07
N GLN A 28 -39.94 -1.93 -15.98
CA GLN A 28 -40.10 -1.42 -17.34
C GLN A 28 -39.17 -1.99 -18.43
N PHE A 29 -39.85 -2.47 -19.47
CA PHE A 29 -39.36 -2.83 -20.79
C PHE A 29 -38.05 -2.13 -21.21
N GLY A 30 -36.98 -2.91 -21.41
CA GLY A 30 -36.18 -2.77 -22.63
C GLY A 30 -34.69 -2.48 -22.53
N ASN A 31 -34.13 -2.09 -21.39
CA ASN A 31 -32.70 -1.76 -21.31
C ASN A 31 -31.92 -2.83 -20.54
N LEU A 32 -31.44 -3.84 -21.27
CA LEU A 32 -30.38 -4.73 -20.78
C LEU A 32 -29.06 -3.96 -20.82
N THR A 33 -28.59 -3.49 -19.67
CA THR A 33 -27.21 -3.01 -19.55
C THR A 33 -26.32 -4.23 -19.39
N GLY A 34 -25.72 -4.67 -20.49
CA GLY A 34 -24.72 -5.74 -20.50
C GLY A 34 -23.34 -5.18 -20.20
N ILE A 35 -22.62 -5.83 -19.29
CA ILE A 35 -21.18 -5.62 -19.13
C ILE A 35 -20.43 -6.86 -19.64
N THR A 36 -19.27 -6.64 -20.26
CA THR A 36 -18.41 -7.76 -20.67
C THR A 36 -17.82 -8.44 -19.43
N ALA A 37 -17.38 -9.70 -19.58
CA ALA A 37 -16.67 -10.40 -18.51
C ALA A 37 -15.44 -9.62 -18.00
N ASP A 38 -14.67 -9.00 -18.91
CA ASP A 38 -13.50 -8.21 -18.55
C ASP A 38 -13.87 -6.94 -17.77
N ALA A 39 -14.95 -6.26 -18.17
CA ALA A 39 -15.45 -5.10 -17.43
C ALA A 39 -15.96 -5.49 -16.04
N ALA A 40 -16.65 -6.63 -15.93
CA ALA A 40 -17.10 -7.16 -14.64
C ALA A 40 -15.91 -7.48 -13.72
N GLU A 41 -14.82 -8.05 -14.25
CA GLU A 41 -13.62 -8.34 -13.49
C GLU A 41 -12.88 -7.06 -13.07
N ALA A 42 -12.76 -6.07 -13.96
CA ALA A 42 -12.19 -4.77 -13.63
C ALA A 42 -12.98 -4.07 -12.51
N LEU A 43 -14.32 -4.13 -12.55
CA LEU A 43 -15.17 -3.57 -11.50
C LEU A 43 -14.97 -4.29 -10.16
N ARG A 44 -14.83 -5.62 -10.14
CA ARG A 44 -14.52 -6.37 -8.90
C ARG A 44 -13.20 -5.91 -8.29
N GLN A 45 -12.16 -5.79 -9.10
CA GLN A 45 -10.85 -5.31 -8.64
C GLN A 45 -10.92 -3.87 -8.12
N PHE A 46 -11.69 -3.02 -8.80
CA PHE A 46 -11.92 -1.64 -8.36
C PHE A 46 -12.61 -1.58 -6.99
N PHE A 47 -13.72 -2.29 -6.82
CA PHE A 47 -14.45 -2.29 -5.54
C PHE A 47 -13.65 -2.97 -4.42
N GLN A 48 -12.85 -3.99 -4.74
CA GLN A 48 -11.94 -4.59 -3.76
C GLN A 48 -10.88 -3.59 -3.31
N LYS A 49 -10.29 -2.83 -4.24
CA LYS A 49 -9.35 -1.76 -3.89
C LYS A 49 -10.00 -0.67 -3.05
N GLU A 50 -11.20 -0.23 -3.40
CA GLU A 50 -11.94 0.80 -2.64
C GLU A 50 -12.19 0.34 -1.20
N GLU A 51 -12.60 -0.92 -1.02
CA GLU A 51 -12.81 -1.50 0.30
C GLU A 51 -11.49 -1.69 1.09
N ASP A 52 -10.42 -2.11 0.41
CA ASP A 52 -9.10 -2.24 1.01
C ASP A 52 -8.60 -0.87 1.52
N ASP A 53 -8.75 0.19 0.71
CA ASP A 53 -8.42 1.57 1.09
C ASP A 53 -9.30 2.06 2.25
N ARG A 54 -10.62 1.80 2.20
CA ARG A 54 -11.58 2.17 3.27
C ARG A 54 -11.24 1.53 4.61
N LEU A 55 -10.78 0.29 4.59
CA LEU A 55 -10.38 -0.46 5.79
C LEU A 55 -8.93 -0.17 6.22
N GLY A 56 -8.17 0.60 5.45
CA GLY A 56 -6.75 0.86 5.70
C GLY A 56 -5.91 -0.41 5.65
N ARG A 57 -6.31 -1.41 4.86
CA ARG A 57 -5.58 -2.67 4.70
C ARG A 57 -4.87 -2.70 3.36
N TRP A 58 -3.73 -3.37 3.34
CA TRP A 58 -3.00 -3.65 2.12
C TRP A 58 -3.13 -5.12 1.75
N ARG A 59 -3.58 -5.41 0.54
CA ARG A 59 -3.73 -6.78 0.03
C ARG A 59 -2.48 -7.20 -0.73
N TRP A 60 -1.97 -8.39 -0.43
CA TRP A 60 -0.75 -8.89 -1.07
C TRP A 60 -1.06 -9.34 -2.52
N PRO A 61 -0.48 -8.70 -3.57
CA PRO A 61 -0.86 -9.01 -4.95
C PRO A 61 -0.54 -10.44 -5.39
N ALA A 62 0.50 -11.07 -4.84
CA ALA A 62 0.89 -12.43 -5.20
C ALA A 62 0.04 -13.51 -4.50
N ASN A 63 -0.61 -13.17 -3.38
CA ASN A 63 -1.54 -14.05 -2.69
C ASN A 63 -2.64 -13.21 -2.00
N PRO A 64 -3.75 -12.94 -2.70
CA PRO A 64 -4.82 -12.05 -2.23
C PRO A 64 -5.51 -12.50 -0.95
N ASP A 65 -5.35 -13.76 -0.52
CA ASP A 65 -5.90 -14.24 0.76
C ASP A 65 -5.22 -13.56 1.96
N TYR A 66 -4.02 -13.00 1.77
CA TYR A 66 -3.27 -12.32 2.83
C TYR A 66 -3.40 -10.81 2.72
N VAL A 67 -3.88 -10.20 3.80
CA VAL A 67 -3.98 -8.76 3.96
C VAL A 67 -3.17 -8.29 5.17
N VAL A 68 -2.65 -7.07 5.11
CA VAL A 68 -1.84 -6.46 6.15
C VAL A 68 -2.53 -5.20 6.65
N TYR A 69 -2.74 -5.14 7.96
CA TYR A 69 -3.19 -3.93 8.65
C TYR A 69 -1.99 -3.31 9.36
N ALA A 70 -1.68 -2.06 9.04
CA ALA A 70 -0.81 -1.24 9.86
C ALA A 70 -1.60 -0.84 11.11
N LEU A 71 -1.16 -1.29 12.27
CA LEU A 71 -1.78 -0.89 13.52
C LEU A 71 -1.22 0.51 13.81
N GLY A 72 -2.11 1.50 13.78
CA GLY A 72 -1.73 2.92 13.86
C GLY A 72 -1.13 3.30 15.22
N ALA A 73 -1.08 4.60 15.51
CA ALA A 73 -0.35 5.20 16.64
C ALA A 73 -0.61 4.60 18.05
N GLU A 74 -1.73 3.90 18.26
CA GLU A 74 -2.05 3.28 19.55
C GLU A 74 -1.33 1.94 19.78
N ARG A 75 -0.87 1.27 18.72
CA ARG A 75 -0.15 -0.01 18.81
C ARG A 75 0.84 -0.12 17.66
N ASP A 76 2.11 0.04 17.97
CA ASP A 76 3.18 -0.22 17.00
C ASP A 76 3.12 -1.68 16.51
N GLY A 77 3.06 -1.85 15.18
CA GLY A 77 3.21 -3.14 14.52
C GLY A 77 2.23 -3.36 13.38
N TRP A 78 2.26 -4.59 12.87
CA TRP A 78 1.48 -5.01 11.72
C TRP A 78 0.76 -6.31 12.00
N ARG A 79 -0.50 -6.39 11.61
CA ARG A 79 -1.29 -7.62 11.64
C ARG A 79 -1.44 -8.14 10.23
N VAL A 80 -0.95 -9.35 9.98
CA VAL A 80 -1.18 -10.07 8.74
C VAL A 80 -2.31 -11.06 8.96
N VAL A 81 -3.36 -10.97 8.16
CA VAL A 81 -4.55 -11.82 8.26
C VAL A 81 -4.67 -12.66 6.99
N ASN A 82 -4.92 -13.96 7.14
CA ASN A 82 -5.42 -14.80 6.08
C ASN A 82 -6.96 -14.72 6.09
N GLU A 83 -7.56 -14.05 5.11
CA GLU A 83 -9.01 -13.84 5.04
C GLU A 83 -9.78 -15.13 4.74
N ALA A 84 -9.17 -16.09 4.04
CA ALA A 84 -9.82 -17.37 3.74
C ALA A 84 -10.06 -18.22 4.99
N THR A 85 -9.18 -18.12 6.01
CA THR A 85 -9.30 -18.89 7.25
C THR A 85 -9.60 -18.06 8.49
N GLY A 86 -9.55 -16.72 8.39
CA GLY A 86 -9.65 -15.80 9.52
C GLY A 86 -8.46 -15.81 10.49
N ASN A 87 -7.40 -16.57 10.19
CA ASN A 87 -6.21 -16.65 11.04
C ASN A 87 -5.34 -15.40 10.86
N HIS A 88 -4.56 -15.05 11.88
CA HIS A 88 -3.69 -13.90 11.81
C HIS A 88 -2.37 -14.11 12.55
N HIS A 89 -1.39 -13.30 12.18
CA HIS A 89 -0.11 -13.18 12.85
C HIS A 89 0.21 -11.71 13.11
N PHE A 90 0.83 -11.43 14.25
CA PHE A 90 1.22 -10.08 14.64
C PHE A 90 2.74 -9.93 14.59
N TYR A 91 3.20 -8.84 13.99
CA TYR A 91 4.61 -8.46 13.93
C TYR A 91 4.79 -7.10 14.60
N ALA A 92 5.38 -7.11 15.79
CA ALA A 92 5.74 -5.87 16.50
C ALA A 92 6.85 -5.09 15.77
N PHE A 93 7.78 -5.80 15.13
CA PHE A 93 8.92 -5.21 14.44
C PHE A 93 9.09 -5.79 13.04
N ARG A 94 9.56 -4.97 12.10
CA ARG A 94 9.88 -5.38 10.72
C ARG A 94 10.86 -6.55 10.67
N THR A 95 11.85 -6.56 11.57
CA THR A 95 12.87 -7.60 11.68
C THR A 95 12.27 -8.98 11.97
N HIS A 96 11.17 -9.06 12.73
CA HIS A 96 10.51 -10.33 13.03
C HIS A 96 9.94 -11.00 11.77
N ALA A 97 9.50 -10.21 10.78
CA ALA A 97 9.03 -10.74 9.50
C ALA A 97 10.17 -11.25 8.60
N MET A 98 11.42 -10.85 8.87
CA MET A 98 12.58 -11.24 8.04
C MET A 98 13.11 -12.63 8.38
N VAL A 99 12.83 -13.14 9.57
CA VAL A 99 13.37 -14.43 10.07
C VAL A 99 12.44 -15.61 9.74
N GLY A 100 11.14 -15.36 9.55
CA GLY A 100 10.15 -16.42 9.33
C GLY A 100 10.03 -16.89 7.88
N SER A 101 9.79 -18.19 7.66
CA SER A 101 9.51 -18.80 6.34
C SER A 101 8.02 -18.96 6.02
N SER A 102 7.12 -18.55 6.93
CA SER A 102 5.67 -18.70 6.72
C SER A 102 5.13 -17.72 5.67
N GLN A 103 3.96 -18.03 5.10
CA GLN A 103 3.23 -17.13 4.21
C GLN A 103 2.90 -15.79 4.88
N TYR A 104 2.65 -15.77 6.19
CA TYR A 104 2.50 -14.53 6.95
C TYR A 104 3.75 -13.66 6.90
N ALA A 105 4.94 -14.28 7.04
CA ALA A 105 6.21 -13.58 6.97
C ALA A 105 6.48 -13.08 5.54
N ALA A 106 6.13 -13.87 4.52
CA ALA A 106 6.22 -13.46 3.12
C ALA A 106 5.32 -12.26 2.80
N ALA A 107 4.05 -12.28 3.24
CA ALA A 107 3.12 -11.16 3.07
C ALA A 107 3.59 -9.90 3.80
N ALA A 108 4.08 -10.03 5.04
CA ALA A 108 4.67 -8.91 5.77
C ALA A 108 5.89 -8.32 5.05
N ARG A 109 6.82 -9.16 4.55
CA ARG A 109 7.97 -8.70 3.76
C ARG A 109 7.55 -7.98 2.49
N ALA A 110 6.56 -8.51 1.78
CA ALA A 110 6.02 -7.88 0.58
C ALA A 110 5.41 -6.51 0.91
N PHE A 111 4.64 -6.42 2.00
CA PHE A 111 4.12 -5.15 2.52
C PHE A 111 5.24 -4.16 2.79
N PHE A 112 6.30 -4.56 3.49
CA PHE A 112 7.42 -3.67 3.78
C PHE A 112 8.30 -3.32 2.57
N GLY A 113 8.27 -4.13 1.52
CA GLY A 113 8.91 -3.80 0.24
C GLY A 113 8.12 -2.73 -0.50
N ALA A 114 6.79 -2.84 -0.47
CA ALA A 114 5.86 -1.87 -1.05
C ALA A 114 5.76 -0.56 -0.25
N HIS A 115 6.05 -0.60 1.05
CA HIS A 115 6.01 0.56 1.95
C HIS A 115 7.36 0.70 2.67
N PRO A 116 8.39 1.24 2.00
CA PRO A 116 9.66 1.55 2.66
C PRO A 116 9.42 2.49 3.85
N GLU A 117 10.04 2.20 4.98
CA GLU A 117 10.01 3.11 6.12
C GLU A 117 10.50 4.50 5.69
N PRO A 118 9.83 5.58 6.09
CA PRO A 118 10.32 6.93 5.86
C PRO A 118 11.73 7.03 6.44
N LYS A 119 12.70 7.37 5.58
CA LYS A 119 14.08 7.54 6.03
C LYS A 119 14.14 8.78 6.95
N PRO A 120 15.06 8.87 7.92
CA PRO A 120 15.09 9.99 8.88
C PRO A 120 15.09 11.37 8.22
N TRP A 121 15.73 11.50 7.06
CA TRP A 121 15.80 12.74 6.31
C TRP A 121 14.57 13.03 5.44
N HIS A 122 13.60 12.12 5.36
CA HIS A 122 12.33 12.43 4.72
C HIS A 122 11.60 13.53 5.52
N SER A 123 11.62 13.51 6.85
CA SER A 123 11.04 14.61 7.63
C SER A 123 11.89 15.89 7.70
N ALA A 124 12.97 15.98 6.92
CA ALA A 124 13.88 17.12 6.95
C ALA A 124 13.19 18.41 6.49
N LYS A 125 13.37 19.48 7.27
CA LYS A 125 12.83 20.81 6.96
C LYS A 125 13.82 21.63 6.14
N PRO A 126 13.35 22.56 5.28
CA PRO A 126 14.24 23.47 4.55
C PRO A 126 15.22 24.17 5.50
N GLY A 127 16.50 24.21 5.12
CA GLY A 127 17.58 24.79 5.91
C GLY A 127 18.24 23.86 6.94
N GLU A 128 17.69 22.67 7.20
CA GLU A 128 18.37 21.68 8.05
C GLU A 128 19.61 21.09 7.34
N GLY A 129 20.70 20.98 8.10
CA GLY A 129 21.95 20.37 7.65
C GLY A 129 21.98 18.89 8.00
N TRP A 130 22.38 18.06 7.04
CA TRP A 130 22.47 16.62 7.15
C TRP A 130 23.82 16.11 6.67
N LEU A 131 24.34 15.08 7.32
CA LEU A 131 25.42 14.26 6.79
C LEU A 131 24.77 13.04 6.14
N LEU A 132 24.81 12.97 4.81
CA LEU A 132 24.19 11.93 3.99
C LEU A 132 25.24 11.07 3.31
N THR A 133 25.00 9.77 3.18
CA THR A 133 25.80 8.88 2.34
C THR A 133 25.15 8.77 0.97
N ILE A 134 25.76 9.38 -0.05
CA ILE A 134 25.26 9.45 -1.43
C ILE A 134 26.27 8.75 -2.34
N ASP A 135 25.84 7.71 -3.06
CA ASP A 135 26.73 6.88 -3.91
C ASP A 135 27.94 6.31 -3.15
N GLY A 136 27.76 6.01 -1.86
CA GLY A 136 28.81 5.46 -1.00
C GLY A 136 29.75 6.51 -0.38
N GLU A 137 29.58 7.80 -0.67
CA GLU A 137 30.37 8.88 -0.09
C GLU A 137 29.56 9.70 0.91
N GLU A 138 30.15 10.04 2.06
CA GLU A 138 29.53 10.99 3.00
C GLU A 138 29.63 12.43 2.46
N ARG A 139 28.50 13.14 2.51
CA ARG A 139 28.37 14.52 2.04
C ARG A 139 27.57 15.36 3.02
N VAL A 140 28.01 16.58 3.22
CA VAL A 140 27.21 17.58 3.94
C VAL A 140 26.21 18.16 2.95
N ALA A 141 24.94 17.99 3.27
CA ALA A 141 23.85 18.48 2.45
C ALA A 141 22.91 19.35 3.28
N VAL A 142 22.37 20.39 2.64
CA VAL A 142 21.32 21.23 3.21
C VAL A 142 20.01 20.90 2.51
N ARG A 143 18.95 20.69 3.29
CA ARG A 143 17.62 20.50 2.76
C ARG A 143 17.16 21.77 2.06
N GLY A 144 16.92 21.71 0.75
CA GLY A 144 16.43 22.83 -0.05
C GLY A 144 14.94 23.09 0.12
N ALA A 145 14.39 24.03 -0.67
CA ALA A 145 12.97 24.38 -0.62
C ALA A 145 12.07 23.38 -1.38
N VAL A 146 12.63 22.59 -2.30
CA VAL A 146 11.90 21.75 -3.26
C VAL A 146 12.40 20.31 -3.19
N GLU A 147 11.96 19.56 -2.17
CA GLU A 147 12.17 18.10 -2.06
C GLU A 147 13.57 17.58 -2.49
N ASP A 148 14.59 18.35 -2.19
CA ASP A 148 15.98 18.15 -2.60
C ASP A 148 16.97 18.43 -1.47
N PHE A 149 18.17 17.91 -1.68
CA PHE A 149 19.36 18.18 -0.90
C PHE A 149 20.40 18.87 -1.78
N VAL A 150 20.86 20.04 -1.33
CA VAL A 150 21.91 20.81 -1.98
C VAL A 150 23.23 20.50 -1.27
N HIS A 151 24.24 20.10 -2.03
CA HIS A 151 25.59 19.76 -1.55
C HIS A 151 26.65 20.21 -2.57
N GLU A 152 27.93 20.06 -2.26
CA GLU A 152 29.05 20.60 -3.04
C GLU A 152 29.15 20.07 -4.49
N LYS A 153 28.57 18.89 -4.74
CA LYS A 153 28.52 18.23 -6.05
C LYS A 153 27.22 18.48 -6.84
N GLY A 154 26.28 19.26 -6.28
CA GLY A 154 25.04 19.63 -6.95
C GLY A 154 23.79 19.40 -6.11
N VAL A 155 22.72 18.94 -6.76
CA VAL A 155 21.40 18.74 -6.16
C VAL A 155 21.01 17.28 -6.30
N THR A 156 20.59 16.67 -5.19
CA THR A 156 20.07 15.29 -5.16
C THR A 156 18.64 15.30 -4.62
N PRO A 157 17.65 14.72 -5.32
CA PRO A 157 16.30 14.55 -4.77
C PRO A 157 16.33 13.79 -3.43
N TRP A 158 15.55 14.23 -2.44
CA TRP A 158 15.48 13.61 -1.11
C TRP A 158 15.09 12.12 -1.14
N SER A 159 14.31 11.72 -2.15
CA SER A 159 13.84 10.37 -2.40
C SER A 159 14.82 9.52 -3.21
N SER A 160 15.97 10.07 -3.59
CA SER A 160 16.94 9.37 -4.44
C SER A 160 17.37 8.04 -3.79
N PRO A 161 17.35 6.93 -4.54
CA PRO A 161 17.83 5.64 -4.04
C PRO A 161 19.33 5.64 -3.76
N THR A 162 20.08 6.62 -4.31
CA THR A 162 21.51 6.78 -4.08
C THR A 162 21.85 7.24 -2.66
N ILE A 163 20.87 7.79 -1.92
CA ILE A 163 21.01 8.16 -0.50
C ILE A 163 20.73 6.92 0.36
N THR A 164 21.78 6.35 0.95
CA THR A 164 21.72 5.07 1.68
C THR A 164 21.66 5.23 3.20
N SER A 165 22.23 6.31 3.73
CA SER A 165 22.14 6.68 5.15
C SER A 165 22.19 8.19 5.34
N GLY A 166 21.77 8.66 6.51
CA GLY A 166 21.72 10.08 6.79
C GLY A 166 21.48 10.38 8.27
N ARG A 167 22.19 11.35 8.81
CA ARG A 167 21.96 11.91 10.15
C ARG A 167 21.90 13.42 10.11
N ARG A 168 20.99 14.01 10.88
CA ARG A 168 20.91 15.47 11.02
C ARG A 168 22.13 15.97 11.80
N ILE A 169 22.74 17.04 11.32
CA ILE A 169 23.88 17.71 11.95
C ILE A 169 23.58 19.16 12.34
N TRP A 170 22.51 19.76 11.81
CA TRP A 170 22.03 21.10 12.17
C TRP A 170 20.51 21.24 11.94
N PRO A 171 19.72 21.87 12.85
CA PRO A 171 19.59 21.58 14.26
C PRO A 171 20.71 20.96 15.07
N GLU A 172 21.54 21.67 15.82
CA GLU A 172 22.31 21.05 16.90
C GLU A 172 21.24 20.77 17.93
N VAL A 173 21.00 19.49 18.21
CA VAL A 173 19.97 19.10 19.15
C VAL A 173 20.48 19.51 20.51
N ALA A 174 19.99 20.65 21.02
CA ALA A 174 20.33 21.11 22.36
C ALA A 174 20.08 19.94 23.33
N SER A 175 21.17 19.51 23.99
CA SER A 175 21.17 18.42 24.98
C SER A 175 20.67 18.92 26.33
#